data_AF-A0AAE9STW5-F1
#
_entry.id   AF-A0AAE9STW5-F1
#
_cell.length_a   1.000
_cell.length_b   1.000
_cell.length_c   1.000
_cell.angle_alpha   90.00
_cell.angle_beta   90.00
_cell.angle_gamma   90.00
#
_symmetry.space_group_name_H-M   'P 1'
#
loop_
_entity.id
_entity.type
_entity.pdbx_description
1 polymer ?
#
loop_
_entity_poly.entity_id
_entity_poly.type
_entity_poly.pdbx_seq_one_letter_code
_entity_poly.pdbx_strand_id
1 'polypeptide(L)'
;MPVYFIGEDENGCSPIKIGVAKNIEARQRNLHTGNPLELRLLGWIEATDAFQLERELHKHFGSTHVRGEWFDIEPGDILAILKRAGRAGFVAKNADAFQIVGYDRDAIPEYLGVWEWADLEIDECCPFCGCLCGMHFQEASQMYYCIRCDTLTDFSELDPREYPPDE
;
A
#
# COMPACT_ATOMS: atom_id res chain seq x y z
N MET A 1 11.15 12.88 4.47
CA MET A 1 11.66 11.68 3.73
C MET A 1 10.87 10.50 4.25
N PRO A 2 10.46 9.54 3.42
CA PRO A 2 9.72 8.38 3.92
C PRO A 2 10.63 7.32 4.57
N VAL A 3 10.05 6.61 5.54
CA VAL A 3 10.51 5.27 5.95
C VAL A 3 9.76 4.25 5.12
N TYR A 4 10.45 3.30 4.48
CA TYR A 4 9.87 2.30 3.60
C TYR A 4 10.02 0.89 4.17
N PHE A 5 9.18 -0.02 3.66
CA PHE A 5 9.20 -1.45 3.95
C PHE A 5 9.34 -2.23 2.64
N ILE A 6 10.41 -3.01 2.49
CA ILE A 6 10.67 -3.84 1.29
C ILE A 6 10.85 -5.29 1.73
N GLY A 7 10.07 -6.21 1.15
CA GLY A 7 10.17 -7.65 1.39
C GLY A 7 10.85 -8.40 0.25
N GLU A 8 11.34 -9.62 0.52
CA GLU A 8 11.82 -10.56 -0.49
C GLU A 8 10.66 -11.43 -1.01
N ASP A 9 10.35 -11.36 -2.30
CA ASP A 9 9.10 -11.89 -2.86
C ASP A 9 8.95 -13.40 -2.71
N GLU A 10 10.03 -14.15 -2.92
CA GLU A 10 10.04 -15.63 -2.98
C GLU A 10 9.55 -16.32 -1.68
N ASN A 11 9.46 -15.58 -0.57
CA ASN A 11 9.05 -16.08 0.75
C ASN A 11 7.82 -15.34 1.30
N GLY A 12 6.89 -14.92 0.43
CA GLY A 12 5.71 -14.17 0.87
C GLY A 12 6.08 -12.77 1.40
N CYS A 13 7.14 -12.17 0.84
CA CYS A 13 7.67 -10.87 1.25
C CYS A 13 8.26 -10.80 2.67
N SER A 14 8.81 -11.93 3.16
CA SER A 14 9.62 -11.99 4.38
C SER A 14 11.02 -12.54 4.08
N PRO A 15 12.10 -12.03 4.70
CA PRO A 15 12.15 -10.96 5.70
C PRO A 15 11.90 -9.58 5.10
N ILE A 16 11.57 -8.61 5.96
CA ILE A 16 11.31 -7.22 5.58
C ILE A 16 12.47 -6.31 5.98
N LYS A 17 12.92 -5.51 5.02
CA LYS A 17 13.85 -4.40 5.21
C LYS A 17 13.10 -3.13 5.60
N ILE A 18 13.56 -2.47 6.66
CA ILE A 18 13.06 -1.16 7.08
C ILE A 18 14.16 -0.12 6.85
N GLY A 19 13.91 0.88 5.99
CA GLY A 19 14.91 1.88 5.65
C GLY A 19 14.35 3.26 5.34
N VAL A 20 15.22 4.27 5.26
CA VAL A 20 14.88 5.64 4.81
C VAL A 20 15.37 5.90 3.38
N ALA A 21 14.53 6.51 2.54
CA ALA A 21 14.95 6.96 1.21
C ALA A 21 14.18 8.21 0.76
N LYS A 22 14.84 9.12 0.03
CA LYS A 22 14.16 10.22 -0.67
C LYS A 22 13.35 9.73 -1.88
N ASN A 23 13.90 8.75 -2.59
CA ASN A 23 13.29 8.13 -3.76
C ASN A 23 13.34 6.61 -3.54
N ILE A 24 12.19 6.03 -3.19
CA ILE A 24 12.06 4.63 -2.80
C ILE A 24 12.30 3.73 -4.02
N GLU A 25 11.75 4.04 -5.18
CA GLU A 25 11.93 3.26 -6.42
C GLU A 25 13.40 3.17 -6.85
N ALA A 26 14.12 4.30 -6.82
CA ALA A 26 15.55 4.33 -7.10
C ALA A 26 16.33 3.50 -6.08
N ARG A 27 15.93 3.55 -4.79
CA ARG A 27 16.55 2.74 -3.74
C ARG A 27 16.29 1.25 -3.93
N GLN A 28 15.06 0.85 -4.25
CA GLN A 28 14.66 -0.53 -4.52
C GLN A 28 15.44 -1.11 -5.71
N ARG A 29 15.60 -0.36 -6.81
CA ARG A 29 16.42 -0.78 -7.96
C ARG A 29 17.88 -0.98 -7.57
N ASN A 30 18.46 -0.08 -6.79
CA ASN A 30 19.82 -0.22 -6.31
C ASN A 30 19.98 -1.45 -5.38
N LEU A 31 18.99 -1.74 -4.54
CA LEU A 31 19.02 -2.93 -3.68
C LEU A 31 18.97 -4.23 -4.49
N HIS A 32 18.14 -4.29 -5.55
CA HIS A 32 18.09 -5.43 -6.46
C HIS A 32 19.43 -5.73 -7.12
N THR A 33 20.24 -4.72 -7.49
CA THR A 33 21.55 -5.01 -8.11
C THR A 33 22.51 -5.81 -7.21
N GLY A 34 22.28 -5.80 -5.89
CA GLY A 34 23.05 -6.55 -4.91
C GLY A 34 22.28 -7.68 -4.22
N ASN A 35 21.02 -7.93 -4.58
CA ASN A 35 20.21 -9.03 -4.05
C ASN A 35 19.74 -9.92 -5.21
N PRO A 36 20.11 -11.21 -5.25
CA PRO A 36 19.63 -12.12 -6.29
C PRO A 36 18.11 -12.35 -6.25
N LEU A 37 17.45 -12.07 -5.13
CA LEU A 37 16.01 -12.25 -4.97
C LEU A 37 15.25 -10.99 -5.40
N GLU A 38 14.02 -11.20 -5.90
CA GLU A 38 13.10 -10.12 -6.21
C GLU A 38 12.65 -9.41 -4.93
N LEU A 39 12.68 -8.07 -4.96
CA LEU A 39 12.32 -7.23 -3.83
C LEU A 39 11.04 -6.47 -4.15
N ARG A 40 10.05 -6.56 -3.26
CA ARG A 40 8.78 -5.84 -3.40
C ARG A 40 8.64 -4.74 -2.38
N LEU A 41 8.26 -3.56 -2.84
CA LEU A 41 7.84 -2.49 -1.96
C LEU A 41 6.48 -2.87 -1.37
N LEU A 42 6.37 -2.83 -0.06
CA LEU A 42 5.13 -3.18 0.66
C LEU A 42 4.37 -1.93 1.06
N GLY A 43 5.09 -0.89 1.50
CA GLY A 43 4.49 0.37 1.92
C GLY A 43 5.54 1.36 2.44
N TRP A 44 5.08 2.54 2.83
CA TRP A 44 5.92 3.57 3.41
C TRP A 44 5.16 4.51 4.34
N ILE A 45 5.91 5.23 5.17
CA ILE A 45 5.40 6.26 6.06
C ILE A 45 6.11 7.58 5.76
N GLU A 46 5.36 8.60 5.40
CA GLU A 46 5.87 9.96 5.33
C GLU A 46 6.13 10.51 6.73
N ALA A 47 7.40 10.72 7.06
CA ALA A 47 7.80 11.23 8.36
C ALA A 47 8.55 12.57 8.23
N THR A 48 8.32 13.44 9.22
CA THR A 48 9.10 14.68 9.40
C THR A 48 10.52 14.31 9.85
N ASP A 49 10.64 13.43 10.85
CA ASP A 49 11.91 12.85 11.28
C ASP A 49 11.96 11.35 10.95
N ALA A 50 12.37 11.05 9.71
CA ALA A 50 12.42 9.70 9.19
C ALA A 50 13.42 8.80 9.92
N PHE A 51 14.57 9.36 10.34
CA PHE A 51 15.62 8.60 11.02
C PHE A 51 15.24 8.25 12.46
N GLN A 52 14.52 9.15 13.14
CA GLN A 52 13.93 8.82 14.43
C GLN A 52 12.91 7.68 14.29
N LEU A 53 11.99 7.78 13.33
CA LEU A 53 10.99 6.74 13.11
C LEU A 53 11.62 5.39 12.73
N GLU A 54 12.60 5.39 11.84
CA GLU A 54 13.37 4.18 11.48
C GLU A 54 14.00 3.52 12.71
N ARG A 55 14.67 4.30 13.56
CA ARG A 55 15.28 3.79 14.80
C ARG A 55 14.24 3.22 15.77
N GLU A 56 13.08 3.87 15.89
CA GLU A 56 11.98 3.39 16.72
C GLU A 56 11.42 2.07 16.20
N LEU A 57 11.25 1.93 14.88
CA LEU A 57 10.80 0.70 14.25
C LEU A 57 11.83 -0.43 14.35
N HIS A 58 13.12 -0.14 14.15
CA HIS A 58 14.19 -1.12 14.37
C HIS A 58 14.22 -1.62 15.82
N LYS A 59 13.96 -0.73 16.79
CA LYS A 59 13.83 -1.12 18.19
C LYS A 59 12.57 -1.96 18.43
N HIS A 60 11.45 -1.58 17.82
CA HIS A 60 10.18 -2.30 17.93
C HIS A 60 10.31 -3.75 17.45
N PHE A 61 10.98 -3.96 16.31
CA PHE A 61 11.23 -5.28 15.72
C PHE A 61 12.57 -5.89 16.14
N GLY A 62 13.23 -5.36 17.17
CA GLY A 62 14.59 -5.78 17.53
C GLY A 62 14.72 -7.28 17.87
N SER A 63 13.64 -7.92 18.34
CA SER A 63 13.62 -9.36 18.63
C SER A 63 13.60 -10.24 17.38
N THR A 64 13.20 -9.71 16.23
CA THR A 64 13.16 -10.40 14.94
C THR A 64 14.29 -9.96 14.01
N HIS A 65 15.30 -9.24 14.54
CA HIS A 65 16.44 -8.78 13.76
C HIS A 65 17.21 -9.95 13.15
N VAL A 66 17.36 -9.95 11.82
CA VAL A 66 18.10 -10.99 11.09
C VAL A 66 19.53 -10.50 10.84
N ARG A 67 19.66 -9.41 10.08
CA ARG A 67 20.96 -8.84 9.71
C ARG A 67 20.81 -7.43 9.15
N GLY A 68 21.66 -6.50 9.61
CA GLY A 68 21.66 -5.13 9.12
C GLY A 68 20.32 -4.45 9.41
N GLU A 69 19.53 -4.17 8.37
CA GLU A 69 18.22 -3.52 8.46
C GLU A 69 17.06 -4.49 8.10
N TRP A 70 17.33 -5.81 8.11
CA TRP A 70 16.36 -6.86 7.77
C TRP A 70 15.82 -7.53 9.03
N PHE A 71 14.51 -7.76 9.05
CA PHE A 71 13.74 -8.30 10.17
C PHE A 71 12.84 -9.44 9.69
N ASP A 72 12.77 -10.52 10.48
CA ASP A 72 11.92 -11.70 10.24
C ASP A 72 10.48 -11.39 10.69
N ILE A 73 9.78 -10.64 9.85
CA ILE A 73 8.41 -10.15 10.04
C ILE A 73 7.65 -10.24 8.72
N GLU A 74 6.32 -10.28 8.79
CA GLU A 74 5.47 -10.47 7.63
C GLU A 74 4.72 -9.16 7.26
N PRO A 75 4.16 -9.06 6.04
CA PRO A 75 3.40 -7.88 5.62
C PRO A 75 2.27 -7.49 6.60
N GLY A 76 1.63 -8.46 7.24
CA GLY A 76 0.61 -8.21 8.27
C GLY A 76 1.12 -7.40 9.48
N ASP A 77 2.38 -7.61 9.89
CA ASP A 77 2.99 -6.90 11.03
C ASP A 77 3.17 -5.41 10.74
N ILE A 78 3.57 -5.09 9.50
CA ILE A 78 3.76 -3.70 9.09
C ILE A 78 2.44 -3.01 8.79
N LEU A 79 1.39 -3.72 8.35
CA LEU A 79 0.08 -3.13 8.05
C LEU A 79 -0.48 -2.40 9.26
N ALA A 80 -0.36 -2.98 10.47
CA ALA A 80 -0.83 -2.35 11.70
C ALA A 80 -0.11 -1.01 11.98
N ILE A 81 1.17 -0.91 11.61
CA ILE A 81 1.98 0.31 11.77
C ILE A 81 1.58 1.35 10.72
N LEU A 82 1.42 0.91 9.46
CA LEU A 82 0.99 1.76 8.37
C LEU A 82 -0.41 2.34 8.66
N LYS A 83 -1.37 1.53 9.14
CA LYS A 83 -2.71 1.99 9.54
C LYS A 83 -2.64 3.04 10.66
N ARG A 84 -1.78 2.86 11.66
CA ARG A 84 -1.59 3.86 12.74
C ARG A 84 -0.99 5.18 12.24
N ALA A 85 -0.22 5.17 11.15
CA ALA A 85 0.30 6.39 10.54
C ALA A 85 -0.79 7.19 9.79
N GLY A 86 -1.95 6.58 9.49
CA GLY A 86 -3.11 7.23 8.88
C GLY A 86 -2.74 7.94 7.58
N ARG A 87 -2.96 9.26 7.52
CA ARG A 87 -2.66 10.11 6.35
C ARG A 87 -1.20 10.11 5.88
N ALA A 88 -0.29 9.64 6.73
CA ALA A 88 1.13 9.51 6.42
C ALA A 88 1.51 8.08 6.03
N GLY A 89 0.65 7.09 6.25
CA GLY A 89 0.88 5.69 5.92
C GLY A 89 0.32 5.33 4.56
N PHE A 90 1.12 4.60 3.79
CA PHE A 90 0.78 4.18 2.43
C PHE A 90 1.11 2.72 2.21
N VAL A 91 0.27 2.02 1.46
CA VAL A 91 0.58 0.72 0.87
C VAL A 91 1.06 0.89 -0.57
N ALA A 92 1.97 0.02 -1.01
CA ALA A 92 2.33 -0.07 -2.41
C ALA A 92 1.18 -0.77 -3.17
N LYS A 93 0.34 0.05 -3.81
CA LYS A 93 -0.83 -0.46 -4.50
C LYS A 93 -0.46 -1.38 -5.67
N ASN A 94 -1.31 -2.38 -5.92
CA ASN A 94 -1.25 -3.14 -7.16
C ASN A 94 -1.44 -2.20 -8.36
N ALA A 95 -0.74 -2.49 -9.47
CA ALA A 95 -0.89 -1.71 -10.70
C ALA A 95 -2.35 -1.73 -11.19
N ASP A 96 -2.96 -2.91 -11.08
CA ASP A 96 -4.33 -3.21 -11.49
C ASP A 96 -5.35 -3.11 -10.34
N ALA A 97 -5.00 -2.42 -9.24
CA ALA A 97 -5.91 -2.20 -8.13
C ALA A 97 -7.25 -1.62 -8.63
N PHE A 98 -8.36 -2.16 -8.13
CA PHE A 98 -9.73 -1.81 -8.54
C PHE A 98 -10.14 -2.22 -9.97
N GLN A 99 -9.37 -3.07 -10.64
CA GLN A 99 -9.85 -3.76 -11.83
C GLN A 99 -10.97 -4.74 -11.45
N ILE A 100 -12.07 -4.77 -12.22
CA ILE A 100 -13.11 -5.79 -12.07
C ILE A 100 -12.53 -7.13 -12.49
N VAL A 101 -12.53 -8.09 -11.56
CA VAL A 101 -12.05 -9.47 -11.78
C VAL A 101 -13.20 -10.44 -12.03
N GLY A 102 -14.43 -10.05 -11.69
CA GLY A 102 -15.61 -10.89 -11.84
C GLY A 102 -16.89 -10.21 -11.39
N TYR A 103 -17.98 -10.99 -11.41
CA TYR A 103 -19.25 -10.63 -10.80
C TYR A 103 -19.72 -11.80 -9.95
N ASP A 104 -20.30 -11.48 -8.81
CA ASP A 104 -20.96 -12.48 -7.99
C ASP A 104 -22.33 -12.89 -8.59
N ARG A 105 -23.07 -13.73 -7.84
CA ARG A 105 -24.38 -14.24 -8.27
C ARG A 105 -25.45 -13.17 -8.40
N ASP A 106 -25.27 -12.03 -7.74
CA ASP A 106 -26.20 -10.91 -7.71
C ASP A 106 -25.78 -9.80 -8.71
N ALA A 107 -24.82 -10.11 -9.59
CA ALA A 107 -24.23 -9.18 -10.56
C ALA A 107 -23.53 -7.97 -9.91
N ILE A 108 -23.03 -8.14 -8.69
CA ILE A 108 -22.19 -7.15 -8.01
C ILE A 108 -20.75 -7.38 -8.48
N PRO A 109 -20.05 -6.34 -8.98
CA PRO A 109 -18.67 -6.46 -9.43
C PRO A 109 -17.72 -6.80 -8.27
N GLU A 110 -16.83 -7.75 -8.50
CA GLU A 110 -15.70 -8.07 -7.63
C GLU A 110 -14.46 -7.34 -8.12
N TYR A 111 -13.75 -6.67 -7.22
CA TYR A 111 -12.59 -5.83 -7.54
C TYR A 111 -11.29 -6.45 -7.04
N LEU A 112 -10.20 -6.27 -7.79
CA LEU A 112 -8.87 -6.60 -7.32
C LEU A 112 -8.48 -5.67 -6.16
N GLY A 113 -8.09 -6.26 -5.03
CA GLY A 113 -7.69 -5.53 -3.82
C GLY A 113 -6.52 -4.58 -4.06
N VAL A 114 -6.49 -3.48 -3.29
CA VAL A 114 -5.45 -2.45 -3.40
C VAL A 114 -4.08 -3.01 -3.03
N TRP A 115 -4.02 -3.96 -2.11
CA TRP A 115 -2.79 -4.52 -1.57
C TRP A 115 -2.88 -6.04 -1.55
N GLU A 116 -1.80 -6.72 -1.94
CA GLU A 116 -1.83 -8.18 -2.13
C GLU A 116 -1.96 -8.96 -0.81
N TRP A 117 -1.50 -8.38 0.30
CA TRP A 117 -1.39 -9.10 1.58
C TRP A 117 -2.55 -8.84 2.56
N ALA A 118 -3.49 -7.97 2.21
CA ALA A 118 -4.70 -7.77 3.00
C ALA A 118 -5.83 -7.15 2.16
N ASP A 119 -7.05 -7.58 2.46
CA ASP A 119 -8.26 -6.92 1.96
C ASP A 119 -8.45 -5.59 2.71
N LEU A 120 -8.45 -4.50 1.95
CA LEU A 120 -8.59 -3.15 2.48
C LEU A 120 -9.83 -2.51 1.86
N GLU A 121 -10.76 -2.15 2.73
CA GLU A 121 -11.95 -1.41 2.34
C GLU A 121 -11.58 0.01 1.88
N ILE A 122 -12.48 0.62 1.12
CA ILE A 122 -12.28 1.97 0.58
C ILE A 122 -12.08 3.04 1.67
N ASP A 123 -12.75 2.89 2.81
CA ASP A 123 -12.62 3.78 3.96
C ASP A 123 -11.35 3.50 4.78
N GLU A 124 -10.68 2.37 4.56
CA GLU A 124 -9.38 2.05 5.13
C GLU A 124 -8.21 2.46 4.21
N CYS A 125 -8.36 2.30 2.89
CA CYS A 125 -7.30 2.58 1.93
C CYS A 125 -7.81 3.23 0.66
N CYS A 126 -7.22 4.38 0.30
CA CYS A 126 -7.51 5.00 -0.98
C CYS A 126 -6.93 4.15 -2.14
N PRO A 127 -7.74 3.68 -3.10
CA PRO A 127 -7.26 2.83 -4.18
C PRO A 127 -6.39 3.57 -5.21
N PHE A 128 -6.52 4.89 -5.29
CA PHE A 128 -5.78 5.72 -6.25
C PHE A 128 -4.33 5.98 -5.81
N CYS A 129 -4.12 6.22 -4.51
CA CYS A 129 -2.80 6.59 -4.00
C CYS A 129 -2.23 5.64 -2.94
N GLY A 130 -2.99 4.66 -2.46
CA GLY A 130 -2.59 3.74 -1.40
C GLY A 130 -2.58 4.34 0.02
N CYS A 131 -3.13 5.54 0.23
CA CYS A 131 -3.18 6.16 1.56
C CYS A 131 -4.07 5.35 2.51
N LEU A 132 -3.55 5.00 3.68
CA LEU A 132 -4.32 4.32 4.74
C LEU A 132 -5.19 5.26 5.59
N CYS A 133 -5.50 6.42 5.02
CA CYS A 133 -6.54 7.32 5.49
C CYS A 133 -7.91 7.04 4.82
N GLY A 134 -7.93 6.12 3.84
CA GLY A 134 -9.12 5.80 3.07
C GLY A 134 -9.64 6.93 2.20
N MET A 135 -10.86 6.73 1.71
CA MET A 135 -11.69 7.76 1.11
C MET A 135 -12.86 8.09 2.04
N HIS A 136 -13.18 9.37 2.14
CA HIS A 136 -14.25 9.87 2.99
C HIS A 136 -15.48 10.16 2.14
N PHE A 137 -16.62 9.57 2.51
CA PHE A 137 -17.89 9.88 1.87
C PHE A 137 -18.35 11.31 2.22
N GLN A 138 -18.77 12.07 1.23
CA GLN A 138 -19.30 13.42 1.35
C GLN A 138 -20.78 13.42 1.01
N GLU A 139 -21.64 13.65 2.01
CA GLU A 139 -23.10 13.64 1.81
C GLU A 139 -23.58 14.73 0.83
N ALA A 140 -22.95 15.91 0.83
CA ALA A 140 -23.37 17.04 0.01
C ALA A 140 -23.20 16.80 -1.50
N SER A 141 -22.15 16.05 -1.88
CA SER A 141 -21.84 15.70 -3.27
C SER A 141 -22.26 14.27 -3.62
N GLN A 142 -22.55 13.42 -2.63
CA GLN A 142 -22.73 11.97 -2.79
C GLN A 142 -21.49 11.29 -3.40
N MET A 143 -20.29 11.79 -3.08
CA MET A 143 -19.02 11.31 -3.63
C MET A 143 -18.04 10.90 -2.53
N TYR A 144 -17.09 10.04 -2.87
CA TYR A 144 -15.93 9.71 -2.04
C TYR A 144 -14.76 10.62 -2.37
N TYR A 145 -14.12 11.16 -1.34
CA TYR A 145 -12.98 12.07 -1.45
C TYR A 145 -11.77 11.55 -0.68
N CYS A 146 -10.62 11.48 -1.33
CA CYS A 146 -9.36 11.23 -0.64
C CYS A 146 -8.65 12.55 -0.30
N ILE A 147 -8.46 12.80 0.99
CA ILE A 147 -7.73 13.98 1.50
C ILE A 147 -6.25 14.01 1.10
N ARG A 148 -5.71 12.92 0.56
CA ARG A 148 -4.28 12.78 0.27
C ARG A 148 -3.90 12.97 -1.18
N CYS A 149 -4.73 12.49 -2.11
CA CYS A 149 -4.50 12.64 -3.54
C CYS A 149 -5.56 13.53 -4.23
N ASP A 150 -6.47 14.11 -3.46
CA ASP A 150 -7.57 14.97 -3.91
C ASP A 150 -8.54 14.30 -4.90
N THR A 151 -8.47 12.98 -5.05
CA THR A 151 -9.40 12.24 -5.88
C THR A 151 -10.80 12.34 -5.30
N LEU A 152 -11.76 12.71 -6.16
CA LEU A 152 -13.18 12.76 -5.89
C LEU A 152 -13.87 11.84 -6.90
N THR A 153 -14.60 10.83 -6.43
CA THR A 153 -15.28 9.85 -7.31
C THR A 153 -16.51 9.27 -6.63
N ASP A 154 -17.52 8.90 -7.40
CA ASP A 154 -18.66 8.09 -6.97
C ASP A 154 -18.56 6.64 -7.49
N PHE A 155 -17.43 6.28 -8.11
CA PHE A 155 -17.15 5.00 -8.76
C PHE A 155 -18.04 4.65 -9.96
N SER A 156 -18.84 5.60 -10.46
CA SER A 156 -19.67 5.39 -11.66
C SER A 156 -18.83 5.02 -12.89
N GLU A 157 -17.62 5.58 -13.02
CA GLU A 157 -16.67 5.29 -14.11
C GLU A 157 -16.21 3.82 -14.16
N LEU A 158 -16.40 3.08 -13.06
CA LEU A 158 -16.08 1.65 -13.01
C LEU A 158 -17.29 0.78 -13.34
N ASP A 159 -18.46 1.35 -13.61
CA ASP A 159 -19.64 0.61 -14.07
C ASP A 159 -19.49 0.25 -15.55
N PRO A 160 -19.29 -1.02 -15.90
CA PRO A 160 -19.09 -1.44 -17.28
C PRO A 160 -20.35 -1.36 -18.14
N ARG A 161 -21.51 -1.01 -17.56
CA ARG A 161 -22.74 -0.71 -18.30
C ARG A 161 -22.71 0.62 -19.04
N GLU A 162 -21.70 1.48 -18.79
CA GLU A 162 -21.55 2.77 -19.46
C GLU A 162 -20.71 2.72 -20.76
N TYR A 163 -20.10 1.57 -21.09
CA TYR A 163 -19.48 1.39 -22.40
C TYR A 163 -20.55 0.98 -23.43
N PRO A 164 -20.81 1.77 -24.49
CA PRO A 164 -21.59 1.27 -25.61
C PRO A 164 -20.86 0.05 -26.19
N PRO A 165 -21.57 -1.01 -26.59
CA PRO A 165 -20.92 -2.11 -27.30
C PRO A 165 -20.22 -1.51 -28.53
N ASP A 166 -18.93 -1.78 -28.67
CA ASP A 166 -18.18 -1.45 -29.89
C ASP A 166 -18.95 -2.03 -31.09
N GLU A 167 -19.46 -1.15 -31.98
CA GLU A 167 -20.15 -1.51 -33.23
C GLU A 167 -19.21 -2.18 -34.25
#